data_AF-A0A0M2KC28-F1
#
_entry.id   AF-A0A0M2KC28-F1
#
_cell.length_a   1.000
_cell.length_b   1.000
_cell.length_c   1.000
_cell.angle_alpha   90.00
_cell.angle_beta   90.00
_cell.angle_gamma   90.00
#
_symmetry.space_group_name_H-M   'P 1'
#
loop_
_entity.id
_entity.type
_entity.pdbx_description
1 polymer ?
#
loop_
_entity_poly.entity_id
_entity_poly.type
_entity_poly.pdbx_seq_one_letter_code
_entity_poly.pdbx_strand_id
1 'polypeptide(L)'
;MAHCKRYTSKTPNTAAGLLNDRVLPFCEAQGLPVLRRLTDRGTEYCGKVEPHDYQLYLAINDIDHTKTKAMSPQTNGISERFHKTILQDFYQVTFRKKSYGERESLQTDPDNGLWHDNNERAHQGKMCGGGTPVARLSDGKRVRAEKELNRM
;
A
#
# COMPACT_ATOMS: atom_id res chain seq x y z
N MET A 1 -4.48 -1.01 -5.95
CA MET A 1 -3.30 -0.17 -6.25
C MET A 1 -2.21 -0.52 -5.28
N ALA A 2 -0.99 -0.71 -5.78
CA ALA A 2 0.19 -0.95 -4.96
C ALA A 2 1.06 0.31 -4.89
N HIS A 3 1.63 0.57 -3.73
CA HIS A 3 2.55 1.68 -3.47
C HIS A 3 3.77 1.15 -2.71
N CYS A 4 4.94 1.72 -2.96
CA CYS A 4 6.17 1.38 -2.25
C CYS A 4 6.99 2.65 -2.01
N LYS A 5 7.70 2.67 -0.89
CA LYS A 5 8.74 3.65 -0.60
C LYS A 5 9.81 2.98 0.24
N ARG A 6 11.07 3.25 -0.06
CA ARG A 6 12.22 2.64 0.60
C ARG A 6 12.67 3.46 1.80
N TYR A 7 12.96 2.74 2.86
CA TYR A 7 13.52 3.27 4.10
C TYR A 7 14.73 2.45 4.50
N THR A 8 15.66 3.09 5.23
CA THR A 8 16.87 2.44 5.78
C THR A 8 16.62 1.78 7.12
N SER A 9 15.52 2.13 7.79
CA SER A 9 15.11 1.60 9.07
C SER A 9 13.64 1.20 9.03
N LYS A 10 13.28 0.32 9.96
CA LYS A 10 11.93 -0.22 10.13
C LYS A 10 11.34 0.36 11.42
N THR A 11 10.85 1.59 11.36
CA THR A 11 10.34 2.35 12.53
C THR A 11 8.91 2.86 12.32
N PRO A 12 8.19 3.20 13.40
CA PRO A 12 6.84 3.77 13.30
C PRO A 12 6.73 5.00 12.39
N ASN A 13 7.69 5.91 12.47
CA ASN A 13 7.76 7.08 11.60
C ASN A 13 7.86 6.69 10.11
N THR A 14 8.71 5.71 9.77
CA THR A 14 8.84 5.26 8.37
C THR A 14 7.57 4.60 7.83
N ALA A 15 6.84 3.86 8.68
CA ALA A 15 5.55 3.29 8.31
C ALA A 15 4.49 4.38 8.07
N ALA A 16 4.49 5.45 8.88
CA ALA A 16 3.61 6.61 8.71
C ALA A 16 3.97 7.39 7.44
N GLY A 17 5.27 7.56 7.16
CA GLY A 17 5.76 8.22 5.96
C GLY A 17 5.24 7.60 4.66
N LEU A 18 5.10 6.27 4.58
CA LEU A 18 4.53 5.65 3.37
C LEU A 18 3.06 6.07 3.15
N LEU A 19 2.29 6.19 4.24
CA LEU A 19 0.92 6.67 4.18
C LEU A 19 0.88 8.12 3.73
N ASN A 20 1.63 8.98 4.41
CA ASN A 20 1.68 10.41 4.16
C ASN A 20 2.15 10.75 2.74
N ASP A 21 3.20 10.10 2.27
CA ASP A 21 3.90 10.56 1.06
C ASP A 21 3.31 9.96 -0.22
N ARG A 22 2.61 8.82 -0.13
CA ARG A 22 2.19 8.05 -1.32
C ARG A 22 0.73 7.60 -1.28
N VAL A 23 0.25 7.06 -0.16
CA VAL A 23 -1.08 6.43 -0.12
C VAL A 23 -2.19 7.45 0.04
N LEU A 24 -2.10 8.33 1.04
CA LEU A 24 -3.15 9.33 1.29
C LEU A 24 -3.27 10.35 0.16
N PRO A 25 -2.18 10.93 -0.38
CA PRO A 25 -2.29 11.85 -1.52
C PRO A 25 -2.93 11.20 -2.75
N PHE A 26 -2.60 9.92 -3.01
CA PHE A 26 -3.26 9.17 -4.09
C PHE A 26 -4.76 9.01 -3.82
N CYS A 27 -5.13 8.58 -2.63
CA CYS A 27 -6.53 8.39 -2.24
C CYS A 27 -7.34 9.70 -2.31
N GLU A 28 -6.79 10.81 -1.83
CA GLU A 28 -7.38 12.15 -1.93
C GLU A 28 -7.57 12.59 -3.37
N ALA A 29 -6.54 12.46 -4.21
CA ALA A 29 -6.64 12.77 -5.65
C ALA A 29 -7.71 11.92 -6.37
N GLN A 30 -8.07 10.77 -5.79
CA GLN A 30 -9.11 9.89 -6.30
C GLN A 30 -10.49 10.12 -5.64
N GLY A 31 -10.64 11.03 -4.69
CA GLY A 31 -11.89 11.28 -3.95
C GLY A 31 -12.27 10.15 -2.98
N LEU A 32 -11.26 9.42 -2.48
CA LEU A 32 -11.43 8.24 -1.63
C LEU A 32 -10.85 8.49 -0.23
N PRO A 33 -11.65 8.77 0.82
CA PRO A 33 -11.20 8.70 2.19
C PRO A 33 -10.69 7.31 2.56
N VAL A 34 -9.62 7.29 3.34
CA VAL A 34 -9.07 6.08 3.94
C VAL A 34 -9.67 5.95 5.34
N LEU A 35 -10.66 5.09 5.50
CA LEU A 35 -11.34 4.92 6.79
C LEU A 35 -10.62 3.98 7.76
N ARG A 36 -9.83 3.05 7.21
CA ARG A 36 -9.23 1.97 7.97
C ARG A 36 -7.95 1.48 7.33
N ARG A 37 -6.97 1.16 8.16
CA ARG A 37 -5.74 0.47 7.78
C ARG A 37 -5.64 -0.90 8.43
N LEU A 38 -5.37 -1.91 7.61
CA LEU A 38 -5.04 -3.26 8.07
C LEU A 38 -3.52 -3.45 8.02
N THR A 39 -2.91 -3.84 9.14
CA THR A 39 -1.50 -4.26 9.20
C THR A 39 -1.35 -5.55 10.00
N ASP A 40 -0.14 -6.11 9.99
CA ASP A 40 0.24 -7.10 10.99
C ASP A 40 0.54 -6.43 12.35
N ARG A 41 1.04 -7.23 13.31
CA ARG A 41 1.42 -6.76 14.65
C ARG A 41 2.89 -6.35 14.75
N GLY A 42 3.56 -6.03 13.64
CA GLY A 42 4.93 -5.52 13.65
C GLY A 42 5.07 -4.28 14.52
N THR A 43 6.23 -4.12 15.14
CA THR A 43 6.53 -3.01 16.06
C THR A 43 6.58 -1.65 15.36
N GLU A 44 6.67 -1.62 14.03
CA GLU A 44 6.53 -0.44 13.20
C GLU A 44 5.07 0.03 13.08
N TYR A 45 4.11 -0.87 13.26
CA TYR A 45 2.68 -0.54 13.19
C TYR A 45 2.05 -0.47 14.59
N CYS A 46 2.56 -1.24 15.54
CA CYS A 46 1.90 -1.50 16.82
C CYS A 46 2.74 -1.07 18.03
N GLY A 47 2.19 -0.15 18.84
CA GLY A 47 2.69 0.23 20.16
C GLY A 47 1.64 1.00 20.96
N LYS A 48 2.04 1.64 22.07
CA LYS A 48 1.16 2.55 22.84
C LYS A 48 0.86 3.79 22.00
N VAL A 49 -0.40 4.23 21.93
CA VAL A 49 -0.85 5.26 20.97
C VAL A 49 -0.06 6.56 21.07
N GLU A 50 0.04 7.13 22.27
CA GLU A 50 0.68 8.43 22.52
C GLU A 50 2.17 8.48 22.12
N PRO A 51 3.03 7.50 22.48
CA PRO A 51 4.44 7.51 22.10
C PRO A 51 4.74 6.85 20.74
N HIS A 52 3.75 6.36 20.00
CA HIS A 52 3.99 5.57 18.78
C HIS A 52 3.53 6.33 17.54
N ASP A 53 4.49 6.91 16.82
CA ASP A 53 4.26 7.82 15.67
C ASP A 53 3.22 7.29 14.68
N TYR A 54 3.23 5.99 14.34
CA TYR A 54 2.25 5.42 13.43
C TYR A 54 0.82 5.44 13.98
N GLN A 55 0.63 5.11 15.26
CA GLN A 55 -0.70 5.07 15.88
C GLN A 55 -1.24 6.49 16.06
N LEU A 56 -0.37 7.41 16.51
CA LEU A 56 -0.69 8.83 16.59
C LEU A 56 -1.07 9.40 15.22
N TYR A 57 -0.29 9.06 14.17
CA TYR A 57 -0.57 9.50 12.80
C TYR A 57 -1.94 9.03 12.31
N LEU A 58 -2.29 7.76 12.54
CA LEU A 58 -3.61 7.24 12.19
C LEU A 58 -4.73 7.95 12.96
N ALA A 59 -4.56 8.19 14.26
CA ALA A 59 -5.53 8.88 15.09
C ALA A 59 -5.77 10.34 14.64
N ILE A 60 -4.71 11.07 14.29
CA ILE A 60 -4.80 12.46 13.78
C ILE A 60 -5.57 12.50 12.45
N ASN A 61 -5.41 11.49 11.60
CA ASN A 61 -6.08 11.41 10.30
C ASN A 61 -7.45 10.71 10.35
N ASP A 62 -7.96 10.41 11.55
CA ASP A 62 -9.23 9.68 11.75
C ASP A 62 -9.29 8.34 11.00
N ILE A 63 -8.19 7.58 11.04
CA ILE A 63 -8.06 6.27 10.37
C ILE A 63 -8.08 5.15 11.42
N ASP A 64 -9.07 4.26 11.33
CA ASP A 64 -9.12 3.07 12.17
C ASP A 64 -7.94 2.13 11.92
N HIS A 65 -7.37 1.56 12.98
CA HIS A 65 -6.33 0.56 12.85
C HIS A 65 -6.85 -0.85 13.18
N THR A 66 -6.97 -1.69 12.15
CA THR A 66 -7.23 -3.13 12.30
C THR A 66 -5.95 -3.94 12.17
N LYS A 67 -5.80 -4.97 13.00
CA LYS A 67 -4.61 -5.84 13.03
C LYS A 67 -5.01 -7.24 12.59
N THR A 68 -4.21 -7.91 11.76
CA THR A 68 -4.42 -9.32 11.43
C THR A 68 -4.49 -10.16 12.70
N LYS A 69 -5.17 -11.31 12.71
CA LYS A 69 -5.17 -12.20 13.90
C LYS A 69 -3.80 -12.89 14.00
N ALA A 70 -3.33 -13.11 15.23
CA ALA A 70 -2.07 -13.82 15.45
C ALA A 70 -2.17 -15.22 14.83
N MET A 71 -1.13 -15.65 14.11
CA MET A 71 -1.08 -16.94 13.42
C MET A 71 -2.22 -17.18 12.41
N SER A 72 -2.77 -16.13 11.80
CA SER A 72 -3.80 -16.24 10.74
C SER A 72 -3.29 -15.61 9.42
N PRO A 73 -2.57 -16.39 8.59
CA PRO A 73 -1.96 -15.88 7.36
C PRO A 73 -2.98 -15.48 6.28
N GLN A 74 -4.26 -15.84 6.41
CA GLN A 74 -5.26 -15.61 5.36
C GLN A 74 -5.55 -14.12 5.11
N THR A 75 -5.41 -13.27 6.13
CA THR A 75 -5.78 -11.84 6.04
C THR A 75 -4.70 -10.97 5.39
N ASN A 76 -3.46 -11.42 5.29
CA ASN A 76 -2.34 -10.66 4.70
C ASN A 76 -1.91 -11.15 3.31
N GLY A 77 -2.61 -12.13 2.74
CA GLY A 77 -2.16 -12.83 1.53
C GLY A 77 -1.99 -11.94 0.29
N ILE A 78 -2.67 -10.78 0.21
CA ILE A 78 -2.45 -9.82 -0.89
C ILE A 78 -1.11 -9.12 -0.74
N SER A 79 -0.78 -8.60 0.44
CA SER A 79 0.51 -7.94 0.68
C SER A 79 1.67 -8.92 0.54
N GLU A 80 1.53 -10.14 1.06
CA GLU A 80 2.56 -11.18 0.93
C GLU A 80 2.82 -11.58 -0.51
N ARG A 81 1.75 -11.73 -1.33
CA ARG A 81 1.90 -11.99 -2.76
C ARG A 81 2.60 -10.83 -3.45
N PHE A 82 2.19 -9.59 -3.14
CA PHE A 82 2.83 -8.41 -3.69
C PHE A 82 4.31 -8.31 -3.30
N HIS A 83 4.69 -8.66 -2.07
CA HIS A 83 6.10 -8.71 -1.66
C HIS A 83 6.92 -9.71 -2.49
N LYS A 84 6.33 -10.84 -2.90
CA LYS A 84 6.99 -11.79 -3.82
C LYS A 84 7.11 -11.20 -5.22
N THR A 85 6.04 -10.59 -5.73
CA THR A 85 6.04 -9.92 -7.05
C THR A 85 7.10 -8.83 -7.11
N ILE A 86 7.15 -7.91 -6.13
CA ILE A 86 8.10 -6.80 -6.16
C ILE A 86 9.57 -7.28 -6.04
N LEU A 87 9.79 -8.38 -5.31
CA LEU A 87 11.10 -9.01 -5.19
C LEU A 87 11.54 -9.64 -6.52
N GLN A 88 10.68 -10.45 -7.13
CA GLN A 88 11.00 -11.21 -8.35
C GLN A 88 11.06 -10.31 -9.58
N ASP A 89 10.05 -9.47 -9.77
CA ASP A 89 9.88 -8.70 -11.01
C ASP A 89 10.78 -7.47 -11.03
N PHE A 90 11.13 -6.89 -9.86
CA PHE A 90 11.96 -5.68 -9.79
C PHE A 90 13.30 -5.94 -9.13
N TYR A 91 13.35 -6.23 -7.83
CA TYR A 91 14.63 -6.23 -7.10
C TYR A 91 15.65 -7.22 -7.67
N GLN A 92 15.24 -8.46 -7.97
CA GLN A 92 16.14 -9.46 -8.54
C GLN A 92 16.63 -9.11 -9.95
N VAL A 93 15.80 -8.46 -10.76
CA VAL A 93 16.16 -8.05 -12.14
C VAL A 93 17.09 -6.85 -12.11
N THR A 94 16.69 -5.83 -11.35
CA THR A 94 17.39 -4.54 -11.23
C THR A 94 18.80 -4.70 -10.66
N PHE A 95 18.96 -5.44 -9.56
CA PHE A 95 20.28 -5.60 -8.92
C PHE A 95 21.26 -6.43 -9.75
N ARG A 96 20.80 -7.17 -10.77
CA ARG A 96 21.67 -7.85 -11.74
C ARG A 96 22.16 -6.91 -12.85
N LYS A 97 21.44 -5.83 -13.13
CA LYS A 97 21.68 -4.95 -14.30
C LYS A 97 22.37 -3.64 -13.94
N LYS A 98 22.17 -3.13 -12.72
CA LYS A 98 22.60 -1.78 -12.33
C LYS A 98 23.13 -1.77 -10.90
N SER A 99 24.25 -1.09 -10.71
CA SER A 99 24.76 -0.70 -9.39
C SER A 99 24.13 0.62 -8.98
N TYR A 100 23.89 0.78 -7.68
CA TYR A 100 23.21 1.94 -7.11
C TYR A 100 24.13 2.66 -6.14
N GLY A 101 24.51 3.89 -6.47
CA GLY A 101 25.30 4.76 -5.58
C GLY A 101 24.44 5.57 -4.62
N GLU A 102 23.20 5.87 -5.00
CA GLU A 102 22.26 6.69 -4.23
C GLU A 102 20.90 6.00 -4.09
N ARG A 103 20.23 6.26 -2.98
CA ARG A 103 18.92 5.65 -2.67
C ARG A 103 17.84 6.12 -3.63
N GLU A 104 17.93 7.37 -4.06
CA GLU A 104 17.00 8.04 -4.96
C GLU A 104 17.02 7.35 -6.33
N SER A 105 18.22 7.07 -6.87
CA SER A 105 18.35 6.28 -8.10
C SER A 105 17.74 4.88 -7.97
N LEU A 106 17.76 4.30 -6.77
CA LEU A 106 17.24 2.96 -6.52
C LEU A 106 15.74 2.95 -6.24
N GLN A 107 15.14 4.09 -5.88
CA GLN A 107 13.70 4.24 -5.75
C GLN A 107 13.00 4.36 -7.11
N THR A 108 13.68 4.88 -8.13
CA THR A 108 13.11 5.06 -9.48
C THR A 108 12.66 3.74 -10.11
N ASP A 109 13.43 2.66 -9.93
CA ASP A 109 13.12 1.34 -10.49
C ASP A 109 11.80 0.73 -9.97
N PRO A 110 11.58 0.60 -8.63
CA PRO A 110 10.31 0.13 -8.12
C PRO A 110 9.16 1.11 -8.40
N ASP A 111 9.40 2.42 -8.50
CA ASP A 111 8.37 3.41 -8.86
C ASP A 111 7.87 3.18 -10.30
N ASN A 112 8.78 3.03 -11.27
CA ASN A 112 8.44 2.71 -12.66
C ASN A 112 7.74 1.35 -12.77
N GLY A 113 8.26 0.36 -12.03
CA GLY A 113 7.69 -0.98 -11.97
C GLY A 113 6.25 -1.00 -11.47
N LEU A 114 6.00 -0.25 -10.39
CA LEU A 114 4.66 -0.10 -9.83
C LEU A 114 3.71 0.66 -10.74
N TRP A 115 4.21 1.65 -11.48
CA TRP A 115 3.40 2.34 -12.47
C TRP A 115 2.91 1.37 -13.54
N HIS A 116 3.81 0.53 -14.10
CA HIS A 116 3.44 -0.51 -15.05
C HIS A 116 2.45 -1.54 -14.43
N ASP A 117 2.71 -2.02 -13.21
CA ASP A 117 1.85 -3.01 -12.54
C ASP A 117 0.42 -2.49 -12.29
N ASN A 118 0.30 -1.19 -11.96
CA ASN A 118 -0.97 -0.54 -11.66
C ASN A 118 -1.75 -0.07 -12.90
N ASN A 119 -1.06 0.31 -13.98
CA ASN A 119 -1.68 0.98 -15.13
C ASN A 119 -1.72 0.13 -16.40
N GLU A 120 -0.76 -0.78 -16.60
CA GLU A 120 -0.59 -1.51 -17.87
C GLU A 120 -0.78 -3.02 -17.70
N ARG A 121 -0.34 -3.58 -16.57
CA ARG A 121 -0.46 -5.03 -16.33
C ARG A 121 -1.91 -5.41 -16.07
N ALA A 122 -2.46 -6.25 -16.95
CA ALA A 122 -3.71 -6.95 -16.72
C ALA A 122 -3.54 -8.06 -15.66
N HIS A 123 -4.42 -8.09 -14.66
CA HIS A 123 -4.41 -9.13 -13.63
C HIS A 123 -5.64 -10.02 -13.75
N GLN A 124 -5.43 -11.33 -13.92
CA GLN A 124 -6.51 -12.32 -14.05
C GLN A 124 -7.19 -12.69 -12.71
N GLY A 125 -6.71 -12.16 -11.58
CA GLY A 125 -7.31 -12.42 -10.27
C GLY A 125 -8.74 -11.89 -10.15
N LYS A 126 -9.54 -12.47 -9.25
CA LYS A 126 -10.97 -12.12 -9.02
C LYS A 126 -11.26 -10.61 -8.97
N MET A 127 -10.37 -9.84 -8.35
CA MET A 127 -10.55 -8.40 -8.16
C MET A 127 -10.36 -7.61 -9.47
N CYS A 128 -9.55 -8.11 -10.40
CA CYS A 128 -9.19 -7.41 -11.63
C CYS A 128 -9.82 -8.01 -12.89
N GLY A 129 -10.10 -9.32 -12.92
CA GLY A 129 -10.84 -9.98 -13.99
C GLY A 129 -10.28 -9.66 -15.39
N GLY A 130 -8.95 -9.66 -15.54
CA GLY A 130 -8.28 -9.34 -16.80
C GLY A 130 -8.05 -7.85 -17.06
N GLY A 131 -8.51 -6.96 -16.19
CA GLY A 131 -8.23 -5.52 -16.25
C GLY A 131 -7.01 -5.10 -15.41
N THR A 132 -6.65 -3.82 -15.50
CA THR A 132 -5.59 -3.22 -14.69
C THR A 132 -6.15 -2.73 -13.34
N PRO A 133 -5.30 -2.60 -12.30
CA PRO A 133 -5.77 -2.13 -11.00
C PRO A 133 -6.42 -0.74 -11.05
N VAL A 134 -5.91 0.17 -11.89
CA VAL A 134 -6.49 1.51 -12.07
C VAL A 134 -7.85 1.46 -12.77
N ALA A 135 -8.03 0.57 -13.75
CA ALA A 135 -9.32 0.42 -14.44
C ALA A 135 -10.43 -0.02 -13.47
N ARG A 136 -10.10 -0.89 -12.51
CA ARG A 136 -11.04 -1.35 -11.48
C ARG A 136 -11.30 -0.36 -10.36
N LEU A 137 -10.46 0.66 -10.20
CA LEU A 137 -10.67 1.67 -9.18
C LEU A 137 -12.00 2.41 -9.40
N SER A 138 -12.33 2.69 -10.67
CA SER A 138 -13.59 3.32 -11.05
C SER A 138 -14.81 2.49 -10.63
N ASP A 139 -14.77 1.17 -10.84
CA ASP A 139 -15.82 0.26 -10.37
C ASP A 139 -15.98 0.35 -8.84
N GLY A 140 -14.85 0.37 -8.11
CA GLY A 140 -14.84 0.52 -6.66
C GLY A 140 -15.45 1.84 -6.17
N LYS A 141 -15.20 2.95 -6.88
CA LYS A 141 -15.80 4.26 -6.58
C LYS A 141 -17.32 4.24 -6.73
N ARG A 142 -17.84 3.59 -7.79
CA ARG A 142 -19.30 3.47 -8.04
C ARG A 142 -19.98 2.69 -6.92
N VAL A 143 -19.46 1.51 -6.57
CA VAL A 143 -19.99 0.68 -5.48
C VAL A 143 -20.01 1.43 -4.15
N ARG A 144 -19.02 2.29 -3.90
CA ARG A 144 -19.01 3.14 -2.70
C ARG A 144 -20.10 4.20 -2.76
N ALA A 145 -20.23 4.94 -3.86
CA ALA A 145 -21.25 5.98 -4.00
C ALA A 145 -22.67 5.41 -3.78
N GLU A 146 -22.95 4.22 -4.29
CA GLU A 146 -24.21 3.50 -4.07
C GLU A 146 -24.44 3.17 -2.58
N LYS A 147 -23.38 2.77 -1.86
CA LYS A 147 -23.48 2.49 -0.41
C LYS A 147 -23.68 3.74 0.43
N GLU A 148 -23.11 4.88 0.05
CA GLU A 148 -23.33 6.15 0.72
C GLU A 148 -24.77 6.64 0.51
N LEU A 149 -25.30 6.52 -0.71
CA LEU A 149 -26.70 6.87 -1.01
C LEU A 149 -27.69 6.02 -0.20
N ASN A 150 -27.44 4.72 -0.05
CA ASN A 150 -28.28 3.82 0.73
C ASN A 150 -28.18 4.02 2.26
N ARG A 151 -27.29 4.90 2.75
CA ARG A 151 -27.16 5.26 4.17
C ARG A 151 -27.86 6.57 4.52
N MET A 152 -28.31 7.32 3.51
CA MET A 152 -29.14 8.52 3.65
C MET A 152 -30.61 8.12 3.69
#